data_AF-A0A536L2Q6-F1
#
_entry.id   AF-A0A536L2Q6-F1
#
_cell.length_a   1.000
_cell.length_b   1.000
_cell.length_c   1.000
_cell.angle_alpha   90.00
_cell.angle_beta   90.00
_cell.angle_gamma   90.00
#
_symmetry.space_group_name_H-M   'P 1'
#
loop_
_entity.id
_entity.type
_entity.pdbx_description
1 polymer ?
#
loop_
_entity_poly.entity_id
_entity_poly.type
_entity_poly.pdbx_seq_one_letter_code
_entity_poly.pdbx_strand_id
1 'polypeptide(L)'
;MRVTSRENDDIDEGWICDRGRFDYTDVNDPSRLRTPLVAGRKSTWADAINAVAAGIKGKGAKLGVSLPQDITNEEAFLFRRLLDGPLKGAKVKMHGRTDIPAPAGATMRIRELDDARVIVVVASDLENDVPIIDLRVKKAVSKRGAQLIVVNPES
;
A
#
# COMPACT_ATOMS: atom_id res chain seq x y z
N MET A 1 22.01 -8.67 6.30
CA MET A 1 21.18 -7.45 6.52
C MET A 1 19.92 -7.87 7.25
N ARG A 2 19.40 -7.05 8.18
CA ARG A 2 18.17 -7.29 8.92
C ARG A 2 17.38 -5.98 9.00
N VAL A 3 16.05 -6.05 8.99
CA VAL A 3 15.17 -4.91 9.26
C VAL A 3 14.80 -4.90 10.75
N THR A 4 14.95 -3.74 11.38
CA THR A 4 14.57 -3.51 12.78
C THR A 4 13.69 -2.28 12.86
N SER A 5 12.90 -2.20 13.93
CA SER A 5 12.12 -1.01 14.24
C SER A 5 13.02 0.17 14.60
N ARG A 6 12.42 1.35 14.60
CA ARG A 6 12.95 2.59 15.19
C ARG A 6 11.90 3.13 16.15
N GLU A 7 12.32 3.94 17.11
CA GLU A 7 11.36 4.59 18.00
C GLU A 7 10.49 5.59 17.24
N ASN A 8 9.16 5.44 17.40
CA ASN A 8 8.16 6.37 16.91
C ASN A 8 6.83 6.19 17.66
N ASP A 9 6.73 6.83 18.81
CA ASP A 9 5.56 6.73 19.69
C ASP A 9 4.27 7.28 19.06
N ASP A 10 4.36 8.09 18.00
CA ASP A 10 3.17 8.57 17.28
C ASP A 10 2.53 7.48 16.41
N ILE A 11 3.27 6.40 16.09
CA ILE A 11 2.88 5.36 15.13
C ILE A 11 2.95 3.97 15.77
N ASP A 12 4.13 3.48 16.08
CA ASP A 12 4.38 2.05 16.31
C ASP A 12 5.02 1.71 17.68
N GLU A 13 5.44 2.71 18.46
CA GLU A 13 6.09 2.49 19.77
C GLU A 13 7.26 1.50 19.71
N GLY A 14 8.03 1.58 18.62
CA GLY A 14 9.19 0.72 18.44
C GLY A 14 8.86 -0.72 18.05
N TRP A 15 7.60 -1.03 17.68
CA TRP A 15 7.20 -2.32 17.15
C TRP A 15 7.12 -2.33 15.62
N ILE A 16 7.41 -3.47 15.00
CA ILE A 16 7.11 -3.73 13.59
C ILE A 16 6.51 -5.13 13.49
N CYS A 17 5.56 -5.32 12.56
CA CYS A 17 4.97 -6.62 12.29
C CYS A 17 5.98 -7.59 11.68
N ASP A 18 5.66 -8.89 11.71
CA ASP A 18 6.54 -9.93 11.16
C ASP A 18 6.77 -9.75 9.66
N ARG A 19 5.74 -9.32 8.91
CA ARG A 19 5.90 -8.96 7.49
C ARG A 19 6.97 -7.86 7.34
N GLY A 20 6.84 -6.75 8.05
CA GLY A 20 7.84 -5.66 8.00
C GLY A 20 9.24 -6.09 8.48
N ARG A 21 9.34 -7.11 9.35
CA ARG A 21 10.61 -7.60 9.89
C ARG A 21 11.32 -8.58 8.96
N PHE A 22 10.58 -9.42 8.24
CA PHE A 22 11.13 -10.57 7.51
C PHE A 22 10.96 -10.50 5.99
N ASP A 23 10.03 -9.67 5.48
CA ASP A 23 9.69 -9.57 4.05
C ASP A 23 10.63 -8.63 3.26
N TYR A 24 11.94 -8.81 3.41
CA TYR A 24 12.96 -7.97 2.76
C TYR A 24 13.92 -8.75 1.85
N THR A 25 13.79 -10.07 1.79
CA THR A 25 14.73 -10.95 1.08
C THR A 25 14.69 -10.76 -0.43
N ASP A 26 13.54 -10.38 -0.97
CA ASP A 26 13.27 -10.23 -2.40
C ASP A 26 14.16 -9.19 -3.08
N VAL A 27 14.63 -8.19 -2.32
CA VAL A 27 15.55 -7.15 -2.81
C VAL A 27 16.82 -7.74 -3.38
N ASN A 28 17.31 -8.84 -2.78
CA ASN A 28 18.54 -9.52 -3.19
C ASN A 28 18.29 -10.84 -3.91
N ASP A 29 17.03 -11.19 -4.17
CA ASP A 29 16.69 -12.45 -4.81
C ASP A 29 17.34 -12.54 -6.22
N PRO A 30 17.93 -13.69 -6.59
CA PRO A 30 18.54 -13.86 -7.91
C PRO A 30 17.56 -13.71 -9.07
N SER A 31 16.26 -13.98 -8.84
CA SER A 31 15.19 -13.84 -9.83
C SER A 31 14.73 -12.39 -10.04
N ARG A 32 15.18 -11.45 -9.20
CA ARG A 32 14.82 -10.04 -9.31
C ARG A 32 15.15 -9.51 -10.71
N LEU A 33 14.18 -8.84 -11.33
CA LEU A 33 14.35 -8.24 -12.66
C LEU A 33 15.34 -7.07 -12.59
N ARG A 34 16.56 -7.29 -13.11
CA ARG A 34 17.65 -6.29 -13.13
C ARG A 34 17.92 -5.70 -14.51
N THR A 35 17.37 -6.29 -15.55
CA THR A 35 17.56 -5.87 -16.95
C THR A 35 16.21 -5.93 -17.65
N PRO A 36 15.84 -4.90 -18.43
CA PRO A 36 14.58 -4.92 -19.15
C PRO A 36 14.57 -6.05 -20.19
N LEU A 37 13.39 -6.65 -20.35
CA LEU A 37 13.14 -7.68 -21.34
C LEU A 37 12.06 -7.20 -22.32
N VAL A 38 12.26 -7.43 -23.62
CA VAL A 38 11.26 -7.20 -24.66
C VAL A 38 10.97 -8.54 -25.33
N ALA A 39 9.71 -9.00 -25.24
CA ALA A 39 9.30 -10.33 -25.72
C ALA A 39 10.21 -11.47 -25.20
N GLY A 40 10.59 -11.40 -23.92
CA GLY A 40 11.42 -12.41 -23.25
C GLY A 40 12.93 -12.31 -23.53
N ARG A 41 13.40 -11.31 -24.28
CA ARG A 41 14.82 -11.12 -24.61
C ARG A 41 15.40 -9.89 -23.91
N LYS A 42 16.63 -9.99 -23.43
CA LYS A 42 17.36 -8.86 -22.81
C LYS A 42 17.43 -7.68 -23.78
N SER A 43 17.23 -6.49 -23.24
CA SER A 43 17.19 -5.24 -24.00
C SER A 43 17.88 -4.11 -23.25
N THR A 44 18.04 -2.97 -23.91
CA THR A 44 18.48 -1.73 -23.26
C THR A 44 17.27 -0.98 -22.69
N TRP A 45 17.50 -0.08 -21.74
CA TRP A 45 16.43 0.79 -21.25
C TRP A 45 15.82 1.65 -22.36
N ALA A 46 16.64 2.18 -23.27
CA ALA A 46 16.16 3.00 -24.39
C ALA A 46 15.23 2.20 -25.30
N ASP A 47 15.63 0.99 -25.69
CA ASP A 47 14.82 0.13 -26.56
C ASP A 47 13.53 -0.34 -25.88
N ALA A 48 13.60 -0.72 -24.60
CA ALA A 48 12.43 -1.14 -23.84
C ALA A 48 11.41 0.00 -23.68
N ILE A 49 11.86 1.20 -23.34
CA ILE A 49 11.00 2.38 -23.24
C ILE A 49 10.40 2.72 -24.60
N ASN A 50 11.18 2.69 -25.68
CA ASN A 50 10.68 2.93 -27.03
C ASN A 50 9.63 1.89 -27.46
N ALA A 51 9.85 0.61 -27.15
CA ALA A 51 8.91 -0.46 -27.43
C ALA A 51 7.57 -0.26 -26.68
N VAL A 52 7.63 0.08 -25.39
CA VAL A 52 6.44 0.40 -24.58
C VAL A 52 5.73 1.63 -25.15
N ALA A 53 6.46 2.72 -25.42
CA ALA A 53 5.90 3.95 -25.96
C ALA A 53 5.20 3.71 -27.32
N ALA A 54 5.83 2.97 -28.24
CA ALA A 54 5.23 2.60 -29.52
C ALA A 54 3.97 1.72 -29.33
N GLY A 55 3.98 0.84 -28.33
CA GLY A 55 2.85 -0.02 -27.98
C GLY A 55 1.62 0.75 -27.50
N ILE A 56 1.81 1.85 -26.75
CA ILE A 56 0.73 2.55 -26.04
C ILE A 56 0.35 3.92 -26.63
N LYS A 57 1.20 4.54 -27.44
CA LYS A 57 0.98 5.90 -27.97
C LYS A 57 -0.34 5.98 -28.77
N GLY A 58 -1.17 6.96 -28.42
CA GLY A 58 -2.47 7.20 -29.08
C GLY A 58 -3.55 6.17 -28.74
N LYS A 59 -3.30 5.22 -27.83
CA LYS A 59 -4.24 4.15 -27.48
C LYS A 59 -4.92 4.34 -26.13
N GLY A 60 -4.74 5.48 -25.45
CA GLY A 60 -5.24 5.76 -24.09
C GLY A 60 -6.64 5.19 -23.81
N ALA A 61 -7.66 5.61 -24.55
CA ALA A 61 -9.05 5.14 -24.36
C ALA A 61 -9.29 3.62 -24.48
N LYS A 62 -8.33 2.86 -25.03
CA LYS A 62 -8.37 1.40 -25.20
C LYS A 62 -7.44 0.66 -24.23
N LEU A 63 -6.69 1.38 -23.40
CA LEU A 63 -5.75 0.78 -22.46
C LEU A 63 -6.40 0.52 -21.11
N GLY A 64 -6.14 -0.67 -20.57
CA GLY A 64 -6.25 -0.96 -19.15
C GLY A 64 -4.87 -0.88 -18.51
N VAL A 65 -4.76 -0.25 -17.35
CA VAL A 65 -3.53 -0.22 -16.56
C VAL A 65 -3.80 -0.76 -15.17
N SER A 66 -2.99 -1.75 -14.77
CA SER A 66 -2.97 -2.27 -13.40
C SER A 66 -1.81 -1.63 -12.65
N LEU A 67 -2.10 -1.01 -11.51
CA LEU A 67 -1.11 -0.45 -10.59
C LEU A 67 -1.01 -1.32 -9.33
N PRO A 68 0.21 -1.56 -8.84
CA PRO A 68 0.41 -2.27 -7.59
C PRO A 68 0.07 -1.38 -6.38
N GLN A 69 -0.13 -1.99 -5.22
CA GLN A 69 -0.54 -1.31 -3.99
C GLN A 69 0.60 -0.57 -3.27
N ASP A 70 1.85 -0.92 -3.59
CA ASP A 70 3.09 -0.43 -2.98
C ASP A 70 3.79 0.65 -3.83
N ILE A 71 3.09 1.22 -4.82
CA ILE A 71 3.60 2.35 -5.61
C ILE A 71 3.85 3.57 -4.72
N THR A 72 4.95 4.27 -4.97
CA THR A 72 5.29 5.50 -4.26
C THR A 72 4.41 6.67 -4.68
N ASN A 73 4.35 7.71 -3.85
CA ASN A 73 3.61 8.93 -4.19
C ASN A 73 4.19 9.63 -5.42
N GLU A 74 5.51 9.59 -5.59
CA GLU A 74 6.24 10.15 -6.72
C GLU A 74 5.89 9.42 -8.02
N GLU A 75 5.90 8.08 -8.01
CA GLU A 75 5.48 7.28 -9.15
C GLU A 75 4.01 7.51 -9.50
N ALA A 76 3.12 7.56 -8.49
CA ALA A 76 1.71 7.86 -8.69
C ALA A 76 1.52 9.26 -9.31
N PHE A 77 2.29 10.25 -8.86
CA PHE A 77 2.28 11.61 -9.39
C PHE A 77 2.75 11.68 -10.85
N LEU A 78 3.85 10.99 -11.19
CA LEU A 78 4.35 10.91 -12.56
C LEU A 78 3.38 10.16 -13.47
N PHE A 79 2.80 9.06 -12.98
CA PHE A 79 1.81 8.28 -13.72
C PHE A 79 0.55 9.11 -14.01
N ARG A 80 0.11 9.93 -13.05
CA ARG A 80 -1.01 10.86 -13.26
C ARG A 80 -0.77 11.78 -14.46
N ARG A 81 0.44 12.31 -14.63
CA ARG A 81 0.79 13.15 -15.79
C ARG A 81 0.69 12.39 -17.12
N LEU A 82 1.01 11.11 -17.13
CA LEU A 82 0.82 10.27 -18.32
C LEU A 82 -0.65 10.09 -18.65
N LEU A 83 -1.51 9.89 -17.63
CA LEU A 83 -2.96 9.80 -17.80
C LEU A 83 -3.59 11.10 -18.28
N ASP A 84 -3.09 12.25 -17.82
CA ASP A 84 -3.61 13.55 -18.27
C ASP A 84 -3.14 13.92 -19.69
N GLY A 85 -2.08 13.25 -20.19
CA GLY A 85 -1.50 13.46 -21.51
C GLY A 85 -1.59 12.22 -22.42
N PRO A 86 -0.45 11.56 -22.75
CA PRO A 86 -0.40 10.50 -23.77
C PRO A 86 -1.34 9.30 -23.56
N LEU A 87 -1.73 9.02 -22.31
CA LEU A 87 -2.60 7.91 -21.92
C LEU A 87 -4.02 8.36 -21.58
N LYS A 88 -4.42 9.55 -22.01
CA LYS A 88 -5.77 10.07 -21.76
C LYS A 88 -6.86 9.09 -22.18
N GLY A 89 -7.75 8.81 -21.23
CA GLY A 89 -8.86 7.86 -21.39
C GLY A 89 -8.56 6.43 -20.93
N ALA A 90 -7.32 6.12 -20.50
CA ALA A 90 -6.98 4.80 -19.97
C ALA A 90 -7.79 4.48 -18.72
N LYS A 91 -8.18 3.21 -18.60
CA LYS A 91 -8.87 2.66 -17.43
C LYS A 91 -7.83 2.12 -16.46
N VAL A 92 -7.76 2.72 -15.28
CA VAL A 92 -6.77 2.37 -14.26
C VAL A 92 -7.45 1.59 -13.15
N LYS A 93 -6.83 0.48 -12.74
CA LYS A 93 -7.19 -0.26 -11.53
C LYS A 93 -5.96 -0.35 -10.64
N MET A 94 -6.12 0.03 -9.38
CA MET A 94 -5.09 -0.17 -8.35
C MET A 94 -5.55 -1.29 -7.43
N HIS A 95 -4.75 -2.33 -7.28
CA HIS A 95 -5.07 -3.42 -6.36
C HIS A 95 -5.05 -2.93 -4.90
N GLY A 96 -5.92 -3.47 -4.06
CA GLY A 96 -6.03 -3.08 -2.64
C GLY A 96 -6.77 -1.77 -2.37
N ARG A 97 -7.08 -0.97 -3.39
CA ARG A 97 -7.87 0.26 -3.25
C ARG A 97 -9.34 0.00 -3.55
N THR A 98 -10.22 0.40 -2.63
CA THR A 98 -11.68 0.31 -2.80
C THR A 98 -12.23 1.60 -3.43
N ASP A 99 -13.44 1.55 -3.96
CA ASP A 99 -14.20 2.73 -4.40
C ASP A 99 -14.77 3.54 -3.22
N ILE A 100 -14.43 3.16 -1.98
CA ILE A 100 -14.85 3.87 -0.78
C ILE A 100 -14.14 5.22 -0.76
N PRO A 101 -14.88 6.34 -0.66
CA PRO A 101 -14.26 7.65 -0.56
C PRO A 101 -13.43 7.76 0.72
N ALA A 102 -12.39 8.58 0.67
CA ALA A 102 -11.64 8.91 1.89
C ALA A 102 -12.61 9.44 2.97
N PRO A 103 -12.39 9.12 4.25
CA PRO A 103 -13.23 9.62 5.33
C PRO A 103 -13.33 11.14 5.28
N ALA A 104 -14.55 11.67 5.38
CA ALA A 104 -14.78 13.10 5.48
C ALA A 104 -14.66 13.56 6.94
N GLY A 105 -13.98 14.69 7.17
CA GLY A 105 -13.87 15.31 8.49
C GLY A 105 -12.54 15.04 9.20
N ALA A 106 -12.50 15.31 10.50
CA ALA A 106 -11.31 15.15 11.31
C ALA A 106 -10.96 13.67 11.47
N THR A 107 -9.79 13.28 10.97
CA THR A 107 -9.20 11.96 11.22
C THR A 107 -8.41 12.00 12.52
N MET A 108 -8.43 10.92 13.28
CA MET A 108 -7.55 10.77 14.44
C MET A 108 -6.15 10.30 14.04
N ARG A 109 -5.15 10.64 14.83
CA ARG A 109 -3.80 10.07 14.77
C ARG A 109 -3.80 8.68 15.39
N ILE A 110 -2.85 7.84 14.96
CA ILE A 110 -2.70 6.47 15.48
C ILE A 110 -2.51 6.49 17.01
N ARG A 111 -1.64 7.35 17.54
CA ARG A 111 -1.44 7.46 19.00
C ARG A 111 -2.70 7.82 19.80
N GLU A 112 -3.69 8.47 19.18
CA GLU A 112 -4.92 8.88 19.89
C GLU A 112 -5.84 7.67 20.15
N LEU A 113 -5.59 6.53 19.50
CA LEU A 113 -6.26 5.26 19.83
C LEU A 113 -6.02 4.84 21.28
N ASP A 114 -4.84 5.16 21.83
CA ASP A 114 -4.51 4.82 23.21
C ASP A 114 -5.49 5.48 24.20
N ASP A 115 -6.02 6.67 23.90
CA ASP A 115 -6.94 7.41 24.77
C ASP A 115 -8.42 7.13 24.46
N ALA A 116 -8.71 6.27 23.47
CA ALA A 116 -10.07 5.97 23.07
C ALA A 116 -10.83 5.22 24.17
N ARG A 117 -12.05 5.67 24.50
CA ARG A 117 -12.92 4.97 25.47
C ARG A 117 -13.71 3.83 24.84
N VAL A 118 -14.04 3.97 23.56
CA VAL A 118 -14.78 2.97 22.78
C VAL A 118 -14.11 2.89 21.42
N ILE A 119 -13.84 1.67 20.96
CA ILE A 119 -13.25 1.36 19.66
C ILE A 119 -14.23 0.43 18.95
N VAL A 120 -14.65 0.80 17.75
CA VAL A 120 -15.53 -0.01 16.91
C VAL A 120 -14.77 -0.44 15.67
N VAL A 121 -14.56 -1.74 15.51
CA VAL A 121 -13.92 -2.35 14.34
C VAL A 121 -15.02 -2.90 13.45
N VAL A 122 -15.08 -2.46 12.19
CA VAL A 122 -16.12 -2.86 11.23
C VAL A 122 -15.47 -3.57 10.05
N ALA A 123 -15.87 -4.82 9.81
CA ALA A 123 -15.49 -5.62 8.64
C ALA A 123 -13.97 -5.64 8.35
N SER A 124 -13.13 -5.73 9.39
CA SER A 124 -11.68 -5.83 9.27
C SER A 124 -11.13 -6.80 10.31
N ASP A 125 -10.07 -7.51 9.92
CA ASP A 125 -9.23 -8.30 10.81
C ASP A 125 -7.93 -7.54 11.05
N LEU A 126 -7.87 -6.81 12.17
CA LEU A 126 -6.76 -5.90 12.46
C LEU A 126 -5.42 -6.63 12.53
N GLU A 127 -5.39 -7.89 12.96
CA GLU A 127 -4.16 -8.67 13.09
C GLU A 127 -3.53 -8.93 11.72
N ASN A 128 -4.36 -9.23 10.71
CA ASN A 128 -3.90 -9.54 9.36
C ASN A 128 -3.76 -8.30 8.46
N ASP A 129 -4.65 -7.32 8.64
CA ASP A 129 -4.74 -6.13 7.78
C ASP A 129 -3.79 -5.02 8.25
N VAL A 130 -3.80 -4.71 9.55
CA VAL A 130 -3.12 -3.55 10.14
C VAL A 130 -2.50 -3.85 11.52
N PRO A 131 -1.48 -4.73 11.61
CA PRO A 131 -1.02 -5.28 12.89
C PRO A 131 -0.54 -4.24 13.92
N ILE A 132 -0.02 -3.08 13.49
CA ILE A 132 0.36 -2.00 14.41
C ILE A 132 -0.87 -1.36 15.07
N ILE A 133 -1.97 -1.22 14.34
CA ILE A 133 -3.24 -0.75 14.89
C ILE A 133 -3.80 -1.77 15.87
N ASP A 134 -3.70 -3.07 15.57
CA ASP A 134 -4.08 -4.13 16.51
C ASP A 134 -3.34 -4.01 17.86
N LEU A 135 -2.02 -3.77 17.84
CA LEU A 135 -1.25 -3.53 19.07
C LEU A 135 -1.74 -2.30 19.86
N ARG A 136 -2.08 -1.20 19.17
CA ARG A 136 -2.65 0.01 19.79
C ARG A 136 -4.01 -0.27 20.43
N VAL A 137 -4.87 -1.00 19.73
CA VAL A 137 -6.19 -1.41 20.26
C VAL A 137 -6.03 -2.32 21.48
N LYS A 138 -5.14 -3.33 21.41
CA LYS A 138 -4.82 -4.21 22.54
C LYS A 138 -4.33 -3.42 23.76
N LYS A 139 -3.49 -2.41 23.55
CA LYS A 139 -3.03 -1.51 24.62
C LYS A 139 -4.19 -0.70 25.22
N ALA A 140 -5.01 -0.07 24.39
CA ALA A 140 -6.16 0.72 24.85
C ALA A 140 -7.15 -0.12 25.69
N VAL A 141 -7.48 -1.34 25.23
CA VAL A 141 -8.38 -2.26 25.94
C VAL A 141 -7.74 -2.75 27.23
N SER A 142 -6.55 -3.35 27.15
CA SER A 142 -5.94 -4.06 28.29
C SER A 142 -5.32 -3.17 29.36
N LYS A 143 -4.85 -1.97 29.00
CA LYS A 143 -4.15 -1.06 29.92
C LYS A 143 -4.96 0.17 30.31
N ARG A 144 -5.97 0.53 29.51
CA ARG A 144 -6.71 1.79 29.68
C ARG A 144 -8.22 1.61 29.74
N GLY A 145 -8.71 0.38 29.62
CA GLY A 145 -10.12 0.04 29.84
C GLY A 145 -11.04 0.46 28.71
N ALA A 146 -10.52 0.61 27.49
CA ALA A 146 -11.35 0.88 26.32
C ALA A 146 -12.32 -0.29 26.06
N GLN A 147 -13.56 0.02 25.70
CA GLN A 147 -14.53 -0.97 25.22
C GLN A 147 -14.28 -1.24 23.73
N LEU A 148 -14.05 -2.50 23.36
CA LEU A 148 -13.94 -2.92 21.97
C LEU A 148 -15.25 -3.55 21.50
N ILE A 149 -15.76 -3.09 20.36
CA ILE A 149 -16.91 -3.65 19.67
C ILE A 149 -16.43 -4.07 18.28
N VAL A 150 -16.59 -5.35 17.94
CA VAL A 150 -16.24 -5.89 16.63
C VAL A 150 -17.53 -6.22 15.89
N VAL A 151 -17.68 -5.65 14.70
CA VAL A 151 -18.79 -5.89 13.77
C VAL A 151 -18.21 -6.53 12.53
N ASN A 152 -18.11 -7.86 12.52
CA ASN A 152 -17.59 -8.63 11.41
C ASN A 152 -18.67 -9.60 10.90
N PRO A 153 -18.93 -9.71 9.58
CA PRO A 153 -19.84 -10.72 9.04
C PRO A 153 -19.43 -12.17 9.33
N GLU A 154 -18.17 -12.42 9.67
CA GLU A 154 -17.68 -13.73 10.09
C GLU A 154 -17.38 -13.69 11.60
N SER A 155 -18.36 -14.09 12.40
CA SER A 155 -18.23 -14.52 13.80
C SER A 155 -18.83 -15.91 13.93
#